data_AF-A0A2G4SVF4-F1
#
_entry.id   AF-A0A2G4SVF4-F1
#
_cell.length_a   1.000
_cell.length_b   1.000
_cell.length_c   1.000
_cell.angle_alpha   90.00
_cell.angle_beta   90.00
_cell.angle_gamma   90.00
#
_symmetry.space_group_name_H-M   'P 1'
#
loop_
_entity.id
_entity.type
_entity.pdbx_description
1 polymer ?
#
loop_
_entity_poly.entity_id
_entity_poly.type
_entity_poly.pdbx_seq_one_letter_code
_entity_poly.pdbx_strand_id
1 'polypeptide(L)'
;MQAAALLANLLNKTPSNLYKPLHPLLIIRSFFDSVRPLSRAVSTTATTATPTVLTTSVELNRFIQILKYQAPPVRLHRPTIELKPTFNYISSLDGPSISLSRLQMKLAFLLGVTCFLRPSDLHRIPFSSTKVTNTGSLYFEVHCPKEKRKHRRIIKSVKVKEHYLRPLCPVTTYQTFNNRRRSDSPDTLFLHSYTPLKPLSVRTIQR
;
A
#
# COMPACT_ATOMS: atom_id res chain seq x y z
N MET A 1 -28.81 -32.39 -5.90
CA MET A 1 -28.16 -32.80 -4.64
C MET A 1 -26.94 -33.69 -4.93
N GLN A 2 -25.84 -33.12 -5.42
CA GLN A 2 -24.64 -33.91 -5.76
C GLN A 2 -23.33 -33.10 -5.77
N ALA A 3 -23.26 -32.03 -4.97
CA ALA A 3 -22.03 -31.25 -4.76
C ALA A 3 -21.51 -31.30 -3.31
N ALA A 4 -22.32 -31.81 -2.37
CA ALA A 4 -21.92 -31.95 -0.95
C ALA A 4 -21.12 -33.23 -0.66
N ALA A 5 -21.18 -34.25 -1.51
CA ALA A 5 -20.48 -35.52 -1.31
C ALA A 5 -19.01 -35.52 -1.76
N LEU A 6 -18.60 -34.54 -2.58
CA LEU A 6 -17.21 -34.40 -3.05
C LEU A 6 -16.31 -33.65 -2.05
N LEU A 7 -16.89 -32.86 -1.14
CA LEU A 7 -16.14 -32.14 -0.12
C LEU A 7 -15.80 -33.01 1.10
N ALA A 8 -16.58 -34.07 1.37
CA ALA A 8 -16.35 -34.98 2.50
C ALA A 8 -15.22 -36.00 2.24
N ASN A 9 -14.93 -36.34 0.98
CA ASN A 9 -13.87 -37.29 0.62
C ASN A 9 -12.47 -36.66 0.50
N LEU A 10 -12.35 -35.33 0.63
CA LEU A 10 -11.06 -34.62 0.65
C LEU A 10 -10.52 -34.36 2.06
N LEU A 11 -11.31 -34.65 3.11
CA LEU A 11 -10.91 -34.44 4.51
C LEU A 11 -10.48 -35.71 5.26
N ASN A 12 -10.52 -36.89 4.62
CA ASN A 12 -10.17 -38.18 5.23
C ASN A 12 -8.99 -38.90 4.54
N LYS A 13 -7.87 -38.20 4.32
CA LYS A 13 -6.59 -38.85 4.08
C LYS A 13 -5.50 -38.21 4.94
N THR A 14 -5.20 -38.88 6.05
CA THR A 14 -3.89 -38.78 6.68
C THR A 14 -2.83 -39.34 5.73
N PRO A 15 -1.67 -38.70 5.67
CA PRO A 15 -0.43 -39.45 5.65
C PRO A 15 0.41 -39.04 6.87
N SER A 16 0.46 -39.96 7.82
CA SER A 16 1.61 -40.14 8.69
C SER A 16 2.89 -40.27 7.84
N ASN A 17 3.97 -39.70 8.35
CA ASN A 17 5.35 -39.71 7.81
C ASN A 17 5.64 -38.78 6.63
N LEU A 18 6.08 -37.55 6.94
CA LEU A 18 7.40 -37.03 6.50
C LEU A 18 7.67 -35.63 7.11
N TYR A 19 7.87 -35.53 8.41
CA TYR A 19 8.51 -34.36 9.02
C TYR A 19 9.48 -34.82 10.11
N LYS A 20 10.73 -35.10 9.69
CA LYS A 20 11.88 -35.06 10.60
C LYS A 20 12.37 -33.59 10.63
N PRO A 21 12.25 -32.83 11.72
CA PRO A 21 12.88 -31.53 11.81
C PRO A 21 14.28 -31.71 12.44
N LEU A 22 15.25 -32.20 11.65
CA LEU A 22 16.66 -32.19 12.05
C LEU A 22 17.45 -31.02 11.42
N HIS A 23 16.78 -30.10 10.73
CA HIS A 23 17.42 -29.03 9.96
C HIS A 23 17.52 -27.64 10.65
N PRO A 24 16.66 -27.22 11.61
CA PRO A 24 16.82 -25.92 12.27
C PRO A 24 18.00 -25.89 13.24
N LEU A 25 18.32 -27.03 13.88
CA LEU A 25 19.42 -27.13 14.85
C LEU A 25 20.80 -27.12 14.19
N LEU A 26 20.93 -27.60 12.95
CA LEU A 26 22.19 -27.59 12.20
C LEU A 26 22.61 -26.18 11.77
N ILE A 27 21.64 -25.30 11.46
CA ILE A 27 21.92 -23.90 11.07
C ILE A 27 22.31 -23.05 12.28
N ILE A 28 21.71 -23.31 13.46
CA ILE A 28 22.08 -22.61 14.70
C ILE A 28 23.48 -23.05 15.19
N ARG A 29 23.82 -24.33 15.00
CA ARG A 29 25.14 -24.87 15.40
C ARG A 29 26.27 -24.34 14.51
N SER A 30 26.06 -24.28 13.19
CA SER A 30 27.04 -23.67 12.27
C SER A 30 27.23 -22.17 12.50
N PHE A 31 26.17 -21.46 12.93
CA PHE A 31 26.26 -20.06 13.34
C PHE A 31 27.11 -19.87 14.62
N PHE A 32 26.94 -20.72 15.64
CA PHE A 32 27.76 -20.66 16.87
C PHE A 32 29.21 -21.12 16.68
N ASP A 33 29.49 -22.02 15.74
CA ASP A 33 30.85 -22.48 15.43
C ASP A 33 31.63 -21.46 14.60
N SER A 34 30.97 -20.67 13.74
CA SER A 34 31.62 -19.59 12.97
C SER A 34 31.87 -18.31 13.77
N VAL A 35 31.16 -18.07 14.88
CA VAL A 35 31.29 -16.86 15.72
C VAL A 35 32.30 -17.05 16.87
N ARG A 36 32.60 -18.29 17.24
CA ARG A 36 33.58 -18.64 18.29
C ARG A 36 35.03 -18.15 18.06
N PRO A 37 35.55 -18.08 16.82
CA PRO A 37 36.88 -17.51 16.57
C PRO A 37 36.91 -15.98 16.72
N LEU A 38 35.79 -15.29 16.46
CA LEU A 38 35.70 -13.83 16.54
C LEU A 38 35.59 -13.30 17.96
N SER A 39 34.92 -14.02 18.88
CA SER A 39 34.85 -13.59 20.28
C SER A 39 36.22 -13.64 20.98
N ARG A 40 37.10 -14.57 20.58
CA ARG A 40 38.48 -14.63 21.09
C ARG A 40 39.41 -13.55 20.53
N ALA A 41 39.17 -13.07 19.31
CA ALA A 41 39.97 -11.99 18.72
C ALA A 41 39.61 -10.59 19.28
N VAL A 42 38.37 -10.40 19.72
CA VAL A 42 37.89 -9.13 20.28
C VAL A 42 38.24 -8.98 21.77
N SER A 43 38.38 -10.08 22.52
CA SER A 43 38.77 -10.03 23.93
C SER A 43 40.26 -9.72 24.18
N THR A 44 41.15 -9.86 23.19
CA THR A 44 42.60 -9.61 23.37
C THR A 44 43.08 -8.24 22.90
N THR A 45 42.20 -7.38 22.37
CA THR A 45 42.57 -6.00 21.95
C THR A 45 41.72 -4.91 22.60
N ALA A 46 40.71 -5.26 23.40
CA ALA A 46 39.82 -4.31 24.06
C ALA A 46 40.33 -3.85 25.43
N THR A 47 41.56 -3.33 25.49
CA THR A 47 42.08 -2.61 26.66
C THR A 47 42.66 -1.27 26.23
N THR A 48 41.90 -0.48 25.46
CA THR A 48 41.95 1.00 25.32
C THR A 48 41.24 1.42 24.02
N ALA A 49 39.92 1.46 24.01
CA ALA A 49 39.21 2.15 22.93
C ALA A 49 38.00 2.88 23.50
N THR A 50 38.02 4.20 23.35
CA THR A 50 36.95 5.11 23.72
C THR A 50 35.66 4.77 22.93
N PRO A 51 34.47 4.91 23.54
CA PRO A 51 33.20 4.44 22.98
C PRO A 51 32.83 5.05 21.61
N THR A 52 33.48 6.16 21.22
CA THR A 52 33.29 6.87 19.95
C THR A 52 33.84 6.12 18.72
N VAL A 53 34.80 5.21 18.90
CA VAL A 53 35.43 4.47 17.79
C VAL A 53 34.54 3.32 17.27
N LEU A 54 33.65 2.80 18.11
CA LEU A 54 32.80 1.65 17.76
C LEU A 54 31.61 2.01 16.85
N THR A 55 31.11 3.25 16.92
CA THR A 55 29.97 3.70 16.11
C THR A 55 30.35 4.10 14.68
N THR A 56 31.64 4.35 14.44
CA THR A 56 32.17 4.80 13.14
C THR A 56 32.73 3.67 12.28
N SER A 57 32.89 2.45 12.82
CA SER A 57 33.44 1.34 12.04
C SER A 57 32.44 0.82 11.00
N VAL A 58 32.91 0.66 9.77
CA VAL A 58 32.09 0.25 8.62
C VAL A 58 31.68 -1.21 8.78
N GLU A 59 32.55 -2.03 9.34
CA GLU A 59 32.40 -3.47 9.52
C GLU A 59 31.34 -3.80 10.57
N LEU A 60 31.37 -3.13 11.75
CA LEU A 60 30.35 -3.35 12.78
C LEU A 60 28.97 -2.87 12.31
N ASN A 61 28.91 -1.72 11.64
CA ASN A 61 27.65 -1.22 11.09
C ASN A 61 27.08 -2.16 10.03
N ARG A 62 27.92 -2.72 9.15
CA ARG A 62 27.51 -3.73 8.17
C ARG A 62 27.03 -5.02 8.84
N PHE A 63 27.73 -5.47 9.89
CA PHE A 63 27.33 -6.63 10.68
C PHE A 63 25.97 -6.42 11.38
N ILE A 64 25.77 -5.29 12.05
CA ILE A 64 24.48 -4.93 12.68
C ILE A 64 23.36 -4.84 11.63
N GLN A 65 23.63 -4.31 10.44
CA GLN A 65 22.64 -4.29 9.35
C GLN A 65 22.23 -5.70 8.91
N ILE A 66 23.18 -6.64 8.79
CA ILE A 66 22.89 -8.04 8.46
C ILE A 66 22.02 -8.67 9.55
N LEU A 67 22.36 -8.46 10.83
CA LEU A 67 21.56 -8.96 11.95
C LEU A 67 20.12 -8.38 11.94
N LYS A 68 19.97 -7.09 11.65
CA LYS A 68 18.65 -6.46 11.51
C LYS A 68 17.85 -7.02 10.32
N TYR A 69 18.51 -7.34 9.21
CA TYR A 69 17.86 -7.93 8.03
C TYR A 69 17.42 -9.38 8.27
N GLN A 70 18.18 -10.13 9.07
CA GLN A 70 17.88 -11.52 9.44
C GLN A 70 16.92 -11.64 10.62
N ALA A 71 16.67 -10.56 11.36
CA ALA A 71 15.77 -10.56 12.51
C ALA A 71 14.33 -10.91 12.06
N PRO A 72 13.58 -11.69 12.86
CA PRO A 72 12.17 -11.96 12.59
C PRO A 72 11.37 -10.65 12.45
N PRO A 73 10.36 -10.61 11.56
CA PRO A 73 9.49 -9.45 11.44
C PRO A 73 8.88 -9.06 12.79
N VAL A 74 9.04 -7.78 13.17
CA VAL A 74 8.42 -7.27 14.39
C VAL A 74 6.92 -7.14 14.17
N ARG A 75 6.13 -7.71 15.08
CA ARG A 75 4.68 -7.49 15.12
C ARG A 75 4.42 -6.03 15.46
N LEU A 76 4.01 -5.24 14.47
CA LEU A 76 3.38 -3.96 14.71
C LEU A 76 1.99 -4.23 15.28
N HIS A 77 1.77 -3.91 16.55
CA HIS A 77 0.42 -3.83 17.11
C HIS A 77 -0.33 -2.74 16.33
N ARG A 78 -1.30 -3.15 15.52
CA ARG A 78 -2.22 -2.22 14.85
C ARG A 78 -3.52 -2.23 15.62
N PRO A 79 -3.99 -1.08 16.15
CA PRO A 79 -5.30 -1.02 16.76
C PRO A 79 -6.36 -1.39 15.72
N THR A 80 -7.47 -1.97 16.18
CA THR A 80 -8.65 -2.19 15.34
C THR A 80 -9.15 -0.83 14.85
N ILE A 81 -9.22 -0.65 13.53
CA ILE A 81 -9.71 0.60 12.92
C ILE A 81 -11.18 0.43 12.53
N GLU A 82 -12.06 1.11 13.25
CA GLU A 82 -13.49 1.22 12.94
C GLU A 82 -13.71 2.15 11.74
N LEU A 83 -14.05 1.60 10.56
CA LEU A 83 -14.30 2.40 9.35
C LEU A 83 -15.76 2.84 9.18
N LYS A 84 -16.68 2.30 9.99
CA LYS A 84 -18.12 2.57 9.89
C LYS A 84 -18.45 4.07 9.97
N PRO A 85 -17.89 4.87 10.91
CA PRO A 85 -18.14 6.31 10.94
C PRO A 85 -17.71 7.03 9.66
N THR A 86 -16.58 6.61 9.08
CA THR A 86 -16.06 7.16 7.82
C THR A 86 -17.02 6.90 6.68
N PHE A 87 -17.50 5.66 6.52
CA PHE A 87 -18.47 5.32 5.47
C PHE A 87 -19.83 6.00 5.68
N ASN A 88 -20.28 6.16 6.92
CA ASN A 88 -21.50 6.91 7.23
C ASN A 88 -21.37 8.38 6.81
N TYR A 89 -20.25 9.02 7.15
CA TYR A 89 -19.97 10.40 6.74
C TYR A 89 -19.88 10.53 5.22
N ILE A 90 -19.14 9.64 4.54
CA ILE A 90 -19.02 9.64 3.08
C ILE A 90 -20.40 9.43 2.41
N SER A 91 -21.27 8.62 3.01
CA SER A 91 -22.64 8.41 2.53
C SER A 91 -23.52 9.63 2.73
N SER A 92 -23.34 10.40 3.81
CA SER A 92 -24.12 11.62 4.07
C SER A 92 -23.73 12.79 3.15
N LEU A 93 -22.56 12.71 2.50
CA LEU A 93 -22.14 13.62 1.44
C LEU A 93 -22.85 13.33 0.11
N ASP A 94 -24.17 13.46 0.07
CA ASP A 94 -24.97 13.24 -1.14
C ASP A 94 -25.86 14.46 -1.45
N GLY A 95 -26.33 14.55 -2.70
CA GLY A 95 -27.29 15.58 -3.13
C GLY A 95 -26.72 16.72 -4.01
N PRO A 96 -27.61 17.62 -4.48
CA PRO A 96 -27.25 18.67 -5.44
C PRO A 96 -26.38 19.77 -4.81
N SER A 97 -26.56 20.09 -3.53
CA SER A 97 -25.92 21.19 -2.82
C SER A 97 -24.48 20.93 -2.35
N ILE A 98 -23.95 19.72 -2.56
CA ILE A 98 -22.56 19.42 -2.18
C ILE A 98 -21.57 20.27 -2.98
N SER A 99 -20.65 20.93 -2.29
CA SER A 99 -19.60 21.71 -2.95
C SER A 99 -18.65 20.81 -3.75
N LEU A 100 -18.10 21.36 -4.84
CA LEU A 100 -17.16 20.62 -5.71
C LEU A 100 -15.97 20.06 -4.91
N SER A 101 -15.46 20.81 -3.94
CA SER A 101 -14.37 20.36 -3.05
C SER A 101 -14.76 19.12 -2.24
N ARG A 102 -15.96 19.08 -1.65
CA ARG A 102 -16.42 17.91 -0.89
C ARG A 102 -16.70 16.72 -1.80
N LEU A 103 -17.19 16.98 -3.01
CA LEU A 103 -17.40 15.94 -4.02
C LEU A 103 -16.08 15.35 -4.51
N GLN A 104 -15.06 16.17 -4.72
CA GLN A 104 -13.69 15.72 -5.02
C GLN A 104 -13.10 14.88 -3.90
N MET A 105 -13.26 15.31 -2.64
CA MET A 105 -12.80 14.56 -1.47
C MET A 105 -13.49 13.19 -1.41
N LYS A 106 -14.81 13.16 -1.60
CA LYS A 106 -15.60 11.92 -1.67
C LYS A 106 -15.06 10.99 -2.76
N LEU A 107 -14.89 11.51 -3.98
CA LEU A 107 -14.37 10.74 -5.10
C LEU A 107 -12.95 10.21 -4.83
N ALA A 108 -12.05 11.06 -4.32
CA ALA A 108 -10.68 10.68 -3.98
C ALA A 108 -10.64 9.57 -2.93
N PHE A 109 -11.47 9.67 -1.88
CA PHE A 109 -11.59 8.65 -0.86
C PHE A 109 -12.10 7.33 -1.45
N LEU A 110 -13.20 7.36 -2.21
CA LEU A 110 -13.79 6.16 -2.80
C LEU A 110 -12.80 5.48 -3.74
N LEU A 111 -12.16 6.21 -4.67
CA LEU A 111 -11.13 5.65 -5.56
C LEU A 111 -9.92 5.13 -4.80
N GLY A 112 -9.48 5.86 -3.77
CA GLY A 112 -8.37 5.45 -2.90
C GLY A 112 -8.64 4.10 -2.24
N VAL A 113 -9.83 3.91 -1.68
CA VAL A 113 -10.23 2.68 -0.99
C VAL A 113 -10.53 1.54 -1.98
N THR A 114 -11.26 1.80 -3.07
CA THR A 114 -11.65 0.74 -4.01
C THR A 114 -10.49 0.24 -4.87
N CYS A 115 -9.51 1.10 -5.15
CA CYS A 115 -8.41 0.79 -6.06
C CYS A 115 -7.04 0.72 -5.35
N PHE A 116 -7.02 0.88 -4.02
CA PHE A 116 -5.81 0.91 -3.20
C PHE A 116 -4.77 1.93 -3.70
N LEU A 117 -5.23 3.13 -4.08
CA LEU A 117 -4.39 4.17 -4.63
C LEU A 117 -3.75 5.00 -3.52
N ARG A 118 -2.47 5.33 -3.70
CA ARG A 118 -1.81 6.32 -2.83
C ARG A 118 -2.27 7.72 -3.21
N PRO A 119 -2.15 8.71 -2.30
CA PRO A 119 -2.37 10.12 -2.66
C PRO A 119 -1.56 10.58 -3.88
N SER A 120 -0.32 10.09 -4.03
CA SER A 120 0.52 10.39 -5.20
C SER A 120 0.01 9.76 -6.49
N ASP A 121 -0.70 8.63 -6.39
CA ASP A 121 -1.29 7.96 -7.55
C ASP A 121 -2.54 8.72 -8.01
N LEU A 122 -3.39 9.16 -7.05
CA LEU A 122 -4.55 10.02 -7.34
C LEU A 122 -4.18 11.34 -8.03
N HIS A 123 -3.07 11.95 -7.60
CA HIS A 123 -2.54 13.17 -8.22
C HIS A 123 -2.11 12.98 -9.68
N ARG A 124 -1.72 11.76 -10.05
CA ARG A 124 -1.18 11.43 -11.38
C ARG A 124 -2.22 10.79 -12.29
N ILE A 125 -3.51 11.03 -12.06
CA ILE A 125 -4.58 10.61 -12.97
C ILE A 125 -4.87 11.79 -13.91
N PRO A 126 -4.52 11.69 -15.22
CA PRO A 126 -4.96 12.67 -16.21
C PRO A 126 -6.46 12.59 -16.38
N PHE A 127 -7.12 13.74 -16.51
CA PHE A 127 -8.56 13.77 -16.70
C PHE A 127 -8.95 13.22 -18.07
N SER A 128 -8.16 13.51 -19.10
CA SER A 128 -8.27 12.97 -20.45
C SER A 128 -8.28 11.44 -20.52
N SER A 129 -7.67 10.76 -19.54
CA SER A 129 -7.64 9.29 -19.47
C SER A 129 -8.93 8.67 -18.93
N THR A 130 -9.81 9.48 -18.33
CA THR A 130 -11.00 9.00 -17.61
C THR A 130 -12.18 8.83 -18.56
N LYS A 131 -12.86 7.68 -18.48
CA LYS A 131 -14.06 7.38 -19.28
C LYS A 131 -15.04 6.51 -18.52
N VAL A 132 -16.32 6.81 -18.62
CA VAL A 132 -17.38 5.91 -18.16
C VAL A 132 -17.79 5.03 -19.33
N THR A 133 -17.67 3.73 -19.17
CA THR A 133 -18.11 2.75 -20.15
C THR A 133 -19.61 2.53 -20.05
N ASN A 134 -20.26 2.18 -21.16
CA ASN A 134 -21.70 1.86 -21.23
C ASN A 134 -22.13 0.75 -20.25
N THR A 135 -21.20 -0.09 -19.79
CA THR A 135 -21.45 -1.17 -18.82
C THR A 135 -21.43 -0.71 -17.35
N GLY A 136 -21.63 0.58 -17.07
CA GLY A 136 -21.61 1.11 -15.68
C GLY A 136 -20.26 0.94 -14.98
N SER A 137 -19.18 1.33 -15.65
CA SER A 137 -17.83 1.24 -15.08
C SER A 137 -17.00 2.47 -15.43
N LEU A 138 -16.21 2.94 -14.48
CA LEU A 138 -15.23 4.00 -14.66
C LEU A 138 -13.87 3.37 -15.01
N TYR A 139 -13.31 3.77 -16.14
CA TYR A 139 -11.93 3.50 -16.52
C TYR A 139 -11.09 4.77 -16.37
N PHE A 140 -9.86 4.62 -15.90
CA PHE A 140 -8.87 5.69 -15.88
C PHE A 140 -7.45 5.13 -15.86
N GLU A 141 -6.47 5.98 -16.11
CA GLU A 141 -5.06 5.63 -16.06
C GLU A 141 -4.33 6.42 -14.98
N VAL A 142 -3.47 5.73 -14.24
CA VAL A 142 -2.50 6.35 -13.33
C VAL A 142 -1.17 6.44 -14.06
N HIS A 143 -0.74 7.65 -14.35
CA HIS A 143 0.50 7.89 -15.08
C HIS A 143 1.68 7.93 -14.12
N CYS A 144 2.80 7.32 -14.51
CA CYS A 144 4.04 7.40 -13.77
C CYS A 144 3.91 7.13 -12.25
N PRO A 145 3.23 6.08 -11.76
CA PRO A 145 3.11 5.83 -10.32
C PRO A 145 4.49 5.63 -9.67
N LYS A 146 4.55 5.56 -8.33
CA LYS A 146 5.83 5.29 -7.64
C LYS A 146 6.42 3.92 -8.00
N GLU A 147 5.56 2.96 -8.33
CA GLU A 147 5.97 1.66 -8.84
C GLU A 147 6.70 1.81 -10.18
N LYS A 148 7.82 1.10 -10.33
CA LYS A 148 8.58 0.98 -11.59
C LYS A 148 8.57 -0.46 -12.03
N ARG A 149 8.64 -0.69 -13.35
CA ARG A 149 8.92 -2.03 -13.91
C ARG A 149 10.13 -1.96 -14.83
N LYS A 150 11.08 -2.87 -14.61
CA LYS A 150 12.37 -2.87 -15.33
C LYS A 150 13.02 -1.47 -15.31
N HIS A 151 13.05 -0.83 -14.14
CA HIS A 151 13.57 0.53 -13.92
C HIS A 151 12.87 1.67 -14.68
N ARG A 152 11.79 1.40 -15.42
CA ARG A 152 11.02 2.41 -16.16
C ARG A 152 9.74 2.81 -15.44
N ARG A 153 9.30 4.05 -15.69
CA ARG A 153 7.96 4.51 -15.30
C ARG A 153 6.92 3.74 -16.12
N ILE A 154 5.78 3.47 -15.49
CA ILE A 154 4.68 2.72 -16.11
C ILE A 154 3.42 3.58 -16.18
N ILE A 155 2.45 3.11 -16.96
CA ILE A 155 1.06 3.56 -16.88
C ILE A 155 0.26 2.39 -16.31
N LYS A 156 -0.58 2.66 -15.33
CA LYS A 156 -1.43 1.65 -14.69
C LYS A 156 -2.90 1.96 -15.02
N SER A 157 -3.49 1.14 -15.86
CA SER A 157 -4.93 1.20 -16.17
C SER A 157 -5.75 0.60 -15.03
N VAL A 158 -6.84 1.27 -14.67
CA VAL A 158 -7.75 0.86 -13.59
C VAL A 158 -9.18 0.91 -14.11
N LYS A 159 -9.96 -0.13 -13.80
CA LYS A 159 -11.41 -0.19 -14.07
C LYS A 159 -12.15 -0.42 -12.76
N VAL A 160 -13.15 0.42 -12.50
CA VAL A 160 -13.98 0.39 -11.30
C VAL A 160 -15.42 0.20 -11.73
N LYS A 161 -16.07 -0.84 -11.20
CA LYS A 161 -17.50 -1.06 -11.45
C LYS A 161 -18.35 -0.17 -10.54
N GLU A 162 -19.56 0.11 -10.98
CA GLU A 162 -20.58 0.72 -10.13
C GLU A 162 -20.81 -0.11 -8.85
N HIS A 163 -20.98 0.60 -7.75
CA HIS A 163 -21.34 0.03 -6.47
C HIS A 163 -22.87 0.07 -6.32
N TYR A 164 -23.46 -0.98 -5.75
CA TYR A 164 -24.91 -1.09 -5.58
C TYR A 164 -25.49 0.05 -4.71
N LEU A 165 -24.78 0.46 -3.65
CA LEU A 165 -25.15 1.65 -2.88
C LEU A 165 -24.69 2.91 -3.61
N ARG A 166 -25.66 3.67 -4.14
CA ARG A 166 -25.40 4.95 -4.82
C ARG A 166 -24.58 5.95 -4.00
N PRO A 167 -24.83 6.16 -2.68
CA PRO A 167 -24.06 7.12 -1.89
C PRO A 167 -22.58 6.76 -1.75
N LEU A 168 -22.23 5.48 -1.95
CA LEU A 168 -20.86 4.96 -1.90
C LEU A 168 -20.32 4.58 -3.28
N CYS A 169 -21.04 4.92 -4.35
CA CYS A 169 -20.66 4.53 -5.70
C CYS A 169 -19.60 5.48 -6.28
N PRO A 170 -18.38 5.00 -6.57
CA PRO A 170 -17.33 5.83 -7.16
C PRO A 170 -17.70 6.32 -8.57
N VAL A 171 -18.40 5.49 -9.36
CA VAL A 171 -18.78 5.84 -10.74
C VAL A 171 -19.84 6.94 -10.76
N THR A 172 -20.90 6.82 -9.96
CA THR A 172 -21.94 7.86 -9.83
C THR A 172 -21.36 9.17 -9.26
N THR A 173 -20.47 9.05 -8.27
CA THR A 173 -19.75 10.21 -7.71
C THR A 173 -18.89 10.88 -8.79
N TYR A 174 -18.17 10.11 -9.61
CA TYR A 174 -17.38 10.61 -10.72
C TYR A 174 -18.24 11.31 -11.77
N GLN A 175 -19.36 10.72 -12.20
CA GLN A 175 -20.26 11.35 -13.18
C GLN A 175 -20.77 12.70 -12.68
N THR A 176 -21.17 12.77 -11.40
CA THR A 176 -21.62 14.01 -10.77
C THR A 176 -20.49 15.04 -10.71
N PHE A 177 -19.27 14.61 -10.39
CA PHE A 177 -18.08 15.46 -10.39
C PHE A 177 -17.77 16.00 -11.78
N ASN A 178 -17.75 15.12 -12.78
CA ASN A 178 -17.47 15.44 -14.18
C ASN A 178 -18.43 16.50 -14.73
N ASN A 179 -19.72 16.37 -14.43
CA ASN A 179 -20.75 17.32 -14.88
C ASN A 179 -20.62 18.71 -14.23
N ARG A 180 -20.02 18.79 -13.03
CA ARG A 180 -19.83 20.05 -12.30
C ARG A 180 -18.44 20.65 -12.48
N ARG A 181 -17.52 19.88 -13.06
CA ARG A 181 -16.16 20.31 -13.34
C ARG A 181 -16.18 21.28 -14.51
N ARG A 182 -15.40 22.37 -14.40
CA ARG A 182 -15.27 23.34 -15.49
C ARG A 182 -14.43 22.77 -16.64
N SER A 183 -14.83 23.04 -17.87
CA SER A 183 -14.13 22.58 -19.07
C SER A 183 -12.74 23.20 -19.25
N ASP A 184 -12.48 24.37 -18.67
CA ASP A 184 -11.18 25.08 -18.71
C ASP A 184 -10.16 24.59 -17.65
N SER A 185 -10.50 23.52 -16.92
CA SER A 185 -9.64 22.99 -15.86
C SER A 185 -8.41 22.26 -16.42
N PRO A 186 -7.27 22.24 -15.69
CA PRO A 186 -6.07 21.52 -16.10
C PRO A 186 -6.32 20.02 -16.30
N ASP A 187 -5.48 19.33 -17.07
CA ASP A 187 -5.61 17.88 -17.33
C ASP A 187 -5.17 17.00 -16.13
N THR A 188 -5.72 17.29 -14.96
CA THR A 188 -5.62 16.47 -13.75
C THR A 188 -7.02 16.15 -13.26
N LEU A 189 -7.27 14.90 -12.82
CA LEU A 189 -8.61 14.51 -12.36
C LEU A 189 -9.07 15.36 -11.16
N PHE A 190 -8.16 15.63 -10.22
CA PHE A 190 -8.44 16.46 -9.05
C PHE A 190 -7.88 17.87 -9.25
N LEU A 191 -8.62 18.86 -8.76
CA LEU A 191 -8.33 20.28 -8.83
C LEU A 191 -8.07 20.87 -7.43
N HIS A 192 -7.41 22.02 -7.38
CA HIS A 192 -7.23 22.75 -6.14
C HIS A 192 -8.53 23.42 -5.70
N SER A 193 -9.03 23.11 -4.50
CA SER A 193 -10.35 23.53 -4.02
C SER A 193 -10.60 25.03 -4.05
N TYR A 194 -9.57 25.84 -3.77
CA TYR A 194 -9.65 27.30 -3.72
C TYR A 194 -9.23 28.00 -5.03
N THR A 195 -8.45 27.32 -5.87
CA THR A 195 -7.84 27.92 -7.08
C THR A 195 -7.78 26.87 -8.18
N PRO A 196 -8.92 26.52 -8.81
CA PRO A 196 -9.04 25.34 -9.68
C PRO A 196 -8.05 25.29 -10.85
N LEU A 197 -7.57 26.44 -11.32
CA LEU A 197 -6.60 26.58 -12.39
C LEU A 197 -5.15 26.31 -11.96
N LYS A 198 -4.87 26.34 -10.65
CA LYS A 198 -3.55 26.05 -10.11
C LYS A 198 -3.35 24.54 -9.98
N PRO A 199 -2.18 23.99 -10.37
CA PRO A 199 -1.92 22.56 -10.20
C PRO A 199 -1.94 22.19 -8.72
N LEU A 200 -2.49 21.00 -8.42
CA LEU A 200 -2.37 20.40 -7.10
C LEU A 200 -0.89 20.14 -6.80
N SER A 201 -0.43 20.58 -5.63
CA SER A 201 0.92 20.30 -5.14
C SER A 201 0.88 19.12 -4.18
N VAL A 202 1.67 18.08 -4.46
CA VAL A 202 1.91 16.99 -3.52
C VAL A 202 3.21 17.29 -2.79
N ARG A 203 3.11 17.65 -1.51
CA ARG A 203 4.29 17.80 -0.63
C ARG A 203 4.49 16.52 0.16
N THR A 204 5.74 16.10 0.30
CA THR A 204 6.11 15.07 1.27
C THR A 204 6.00 15.69 2.66
N ILE A 205 5.38 14.98 3.61
CA ILE A 205 5.45 15.37 5.02
C ILE A 205 6.93 15.27 5.42
N GLN A 206 7.58 16.41 5.63
CA GLN A 206 8.89 16.45 6.27
C GLN A 206 8.67 16.02 7.73
N ARG A 207 9.34 14.94 8.13
CA ARG A 207 9.34 14.45 9.51
C ARG A 207 10.50 15.08 10.26
#